data_AF-A0A2A2ZBK8-F1
#
_entry.id   AF-A0A2A2ZBK8-F1
#
_cell.length_a   1.000
_cell.length_b   1.000
_cell.length_c   1.000
_cell.angle_alpha   90.00
_cell.angle_beta   90.00
_cell.angle_gamma   90.00
#
_symmetry.space_group_name_H-M   'P 1'
#
loop_
_entity.id
_entity.type
_entity.pdbx_description
1 polymer ?
#
loop_
_entity_poly.entity_id
_entity_poly.type
_entity_poly.pdbx_seq_one_letter_code
_entity_poly.pdbx_strand_id
1 'polypeptide(L)'
;MTTTRQHIEDLDVDKWARLAKRAAAESIEASTRLGLRPRPETVAVAAMTEGELVQHRERHGPAKKRPSPVMQLVEADQRSRQAERRAHDAHQGRLDAESAAAMARAEADESARIATDARERVRAVEAESAEKDQRRSRERAADLRAVQLASAETEQVRIEAANEIEQIRSDAAAEAAAWQERARAADERAEQRIAERTAERRAAQRALQELQSQLDTVRAEAEANVAAAREQARAADERAEQRMAERAVERAAGEEAVARLRNECEQLRSDTAAEIAAVRGQASGEVAAARQAAEAEVAAARRAAQAEAESARAHAEDVMRQAQADVARMMATAPDPRILTIPIAPVEVRAEIRTIEDTLDSLYQIDYVLEIGMADVGSQPPPDAEFVRSLTWRVQEQAKTLSSELAELPARFTDQSHMEASASYARAAGAAYQAFLQRIEAATKLHRGHDSSSPDGAIIEAVSTMLANPWIQALR
;
A
#
# COMPACT_ATOMS: atom_id res chain seq x y z
N MET A 1 -77.89 -193.55 -60.43
CA MET A 1 -78.94 -194.22 -61.25
C MET A 1 -79.95 -193.17 -61.71
N THR A 2 -80.30 -193.24 -63.01
CA THR A 2 -80.64 -192.17 -63.98
C THR A 2 -79.57 -191.07 -64.10
N THR A 3 -79.07 -190.82 -65.32
CA THR A 3 -78.04 -189.80 -65.64
C THR A 3 -78.42 -188.40 -65.16
N THR A 4 -79.72 -188.10 -65.08
CA THR A 4 -80.25 -186.84 -64.55
C THR A 4 -79.99 -186.67 -63.05
N ARG A 5 -80.05 -187.74 -62.25
CA ARG A 5 -79.85 -187.65 -60.79
C ARG A 5 -78.40 -187.32 -60.44
N GLN A 6 -77.43 -187.89 -61.17
CA GLN A 6 -76.00 -187.59 -60.99
C GLN A 6 -75.69 -186.11 -61.30
N HIS A 7 -76.25 -185.58 -62.39
CA HIS A 7 -76.08 -184.16 -62.75
C HIS A 7 -76.70 -183.21 -61.72
N ILE A 8 -77.80 -183.60 -61.06
CA ILE A 8 -78.39 -182.82 -59.96
C ILE A 8 -77.49 -182.80 -58.72
N GLU A 9 -76.78 -183.91 -58.44
CA GLU A 9 -75.85 -184.00 -57.31
C GLU A 9 -74.57 -183.18 -57.55
N ASP A 10 -74.04 -183.16 -58.78
CA ASP A 10 -72.82 -182.42 -59.14
C ASP A 10 -73.04 -180.90 -59.35
N LEU A 11 -74.31 -180.46 -59.42
CA LEU A 11 -74.63 -179.03 -59.48
C LEU A 11 -74.17 -178.31 -58.20
N ASP A 12 -73.41 -177.23 -58.38
CA ASP A 12 -73.08 -176.25 -57.34
C ASP A 12 -74.34 -175.77 -56.60
N VAL A 13 -74.24 -175.53 -55.28
CA VAL A 13 -75.41 -175.36 -54.40
C VAL A 13 -76.27 -174.17 -54.82
N ASP A 14 -75.64 -173.07 -55.22
CA ASP A 14 -76.34 -171.87 -55.71
C ASP A 14 -76.97 -172.09 -57.10
N LYS A 15 -76.36 -172.93 -57.95
CA LYS A 15 -76.92 -173.29 -59.26
C LYS A 15 -78.11 -174.24 -59.11
N TRP A 16 -78.07 -175.18 -58.19
CA TRP A 16 -79.19 -176.08 -57.90
C TRP A 16 -80.41 -175.31 -57.38
N ALA A 17 -80.21 -174.38 -56.43
CA ALA A 17 -81.30 -173.59 -55.85
C ALA A 17 -82.06 -172.81 -56.93
N ARG A 18 -81.33 -172.17 -57.84
CA ARG A 18 -81.90 -171.47 -59.00
C ARG A 18 -82.67 -172.39 -59.94
N LEU A 19 -82.09 -173.53 -60.30
CA LEU A 19 -82.72 -174.49 -61.21
C LEU A 19 -84.01 -175.08 -60.60
N ALA A 20 -83.98 -175.46 -59.33
CA ALA A 20 -85.12 -176.04 -58.62
C ALA A 20 -86.28 -175.05 -58.52
N LYS A 21 -85.99 -173.78 -58.19
CA LYS A 21 -87.00 -172.72 -58.13
C LYS A 21 -87.67 -172.47 -59.47
N ARG A 22 -86.88 -172.39 -60.55
CA ARG A 22 -87.39 -172.18 -61.90
C ARG A 22 -88.27 -173.34 -62.36
N ALA A 23 -87.81 -174.57 -62.19
CA ALA A 23 -88.58 -175.76 -62.56
C ALA A 23 -89.91 -175.86 -61.77
N ALA A 24 -89.91 -175.46 -60.49
CA ALA A 24 -91.12 -175.41 -59.69
C ALA A 24 -92.12 -174.35 -60.18
N ALA A 25 -91.65 -173.15 -60.54
CA ALA A 25 -92.49 -172.09 -61.11
C ALA A 25 -93.11 -172.51 -62.46
N GLU A 26 -92.30 -173.07 -63.37
CA GLU A 26 -92.77 -173.55 -64.67
C GLU A 26 -93.81 -174.69 -64.51
N SER A 27 -93.62 -175.59 -63.54
CA SER A 27 -94.58 -176.65 -63.25
C SER A 27 -95.91 -176.13 -62.69
N ILE A 28 -95.90 -175.06 -61.89
CA ILE A 28 -97.12 -174.42 -61.38
C ILE A 28 -97.88 -173.76 -62.53
N GLU A 29 -97.18 -173.00 -63.37
CA GLU A 29 -97.79 -172.32 -64.51
C GLU A 29 -98.43 -173.31 -65.48
N ALA A 30 -97.75 -174.42 -65.79
CA ALA A 30 -98.28 -175.49 -66.62
C ALA A 30 -99.54 -176.14 -66.00
N SER A 31 -99.56 -176.35 -64.68
CA SER A 31 -100.71 -176.93 -63.98
C SER A 31 -101.92 -175.99 -64.03
N THR A 32 -101.71 -174.68 -63.81
CA THR A 32 -102.75 -173.66 -63.89
C THR A 32 -103.34 -173.57 -65.31
N ARG A 33 -102.48 -173.65 -66.35
CA ARG A 33 -102.92 -173.62 -67.75
C ARG A 33 -103.83 -174.80 -68.12
N LEU A 34 -103.61 -175.96 -67.50
CA LEU A 34 -104.39 -177.18 -67.71
C LEU A 34 -105.63 -177.29 -66.79
N GLY A 35 -105.90 -176.29 -65.95
CA GLY A 35 -107.00 -176.33 -64.97
C GLY A 35 -106.78 -177.35 -63.84
N LEU A 36 -105.57 -177.86 -63.66
CA LEU A 36 -105.22 -178.80 -62.61
C LEU A 36 -104.70 -178.04 -61.39
N ARG A 37 -105.08 -178.50 -60.18
CA ARG A 37 -104.57 -177.92 -58.93
C ARG A 37 -103.09 -178.28 -58.79
N PRO A 38 -102.16 -177.30 -58.67
CA PRO A 38 -100.74 -177.57 -58.50
C PRO A 38 -100.47 -178.41 -57.24
N ARG A 39 -99.47 -179.29 -57.28
CA ARG A 39 -99.06 -180.06 -56.10
C ARG A 39 -98.47 -179.14 -55.01
N PRO A 40 -98.83 -179.33 -53.73
CA PRO A 40 -98.44 -178.43 -52.66
C PRO A 40 -96.92 -178.35 -52.46
N GLU A 41 -96.18 -179.43 -52.72
CA GLU A 41 -94.72 -179.45 -52.60
C GLU A 41 -94.06 -178.54 -53.63
N THR A 42 -94.61 -178.46 -54.84
CA THR A 42 -94.09 -177.60 -55.91
C THR A 42 -94.35 -176.12 -55.61
N VAL A 43 -95.53 -175.82 -55.06
CA VAL A 43 -95.87 -174.47 -54.56
C VAL A 43 -94.92 -174.04 -53.44
N ALA A 44 -94.60 -174.93 -52.50
CA ALA A 44 -93.67 -174.65 -51.43
C ALA A 44 -92.25 -174.34 -51.96
N VAL A 45 -91.73 -175.14 -52.90
CA VAL A 45 -90.39 -174.92 -53.48
C VAL A 45 -90.32 -173.61 -54.29
N ALA A 46 -91.38 -173.25 -55.02
CA ALA A 46 -91.42 -171.99 -55.76
C ALA A 46 -91.48 -170.75 -54.85
N ALA A 47 -92.12 -170.88 -53.68
CA ALA A 47 -92.24 -169.79 -52.70
C ALA A 47 -90.93 -169.52 -51.94
N MET A 48 -90.04 -170.51 -51.80
CA MET A 48 -88.75 -170.34 -51.11
C MET A 48 -87.81 -169.39 -51.88
N THR A 49 -87.02 -168.61 -51.16
CA THR A 49 -85.91 -167.82 -51.71
C THR A 49 -84.75 -168.73 -52.11
N GLU A 50 -83.87 -168.27 -53.01
CA GLU A 50 -82.68 -169.04 -53.40
C GLU A 50 -81.81 -169.35 -52.18
N GLY A 51 -81.66 -168.40 -51.24
CA GLY A 51 -80.95 -168.60 -49.98
C GLY A 51 -81.59 -169.68 -49.09
N GLU A 52 -82.93 -169.72 -49.00
CA GLU A 52 -83.63 -170.78 -48.26
C GLU A 52 -83.51 -172.15 -48.94
N LEU A 53 -83.48 -172.20 -50.28
CA LEU A 53 -83.22 -173.43 -51.02
C LEU A 53 -81.79 -173.91 -50.82
N VAL A 54 -80.79 -173.02 -50.86
CA VAL A 54 -79.39 -173.33 -50.51
C VAL A 54 -79.35 -173.93 -49.10
N GLN A 55 -79.98 -173.27 -48.11
CA GLN A 55 -80.02 -173.75 -46.74
C GLN A 55 -80.75 -175.11 -46.63
N HIS A 56 -81.82 -175.32 -47.39
CA HIS A 56 -82.55 -176.58 -47.45
C HIS A 56 -81.68 -177.72 -48.03
N ARG A 57 -80.90 -177.47 -49.09
CA ARG A 57 -79.93 -178.42 -49.65
C ARG A 57 -78.73 -178.64 -48.72
N GLU A 58 -78.28 -177.62 -47.99
CA GLU A 58 -77.20 -177.80 -47.00
C GLU A 58 -77.64 -178.64 -45.80
N ARG A 59 -78.92 -178.59 -45.41
CA ARG A 59 -79.48 -179.40 -44.31
C ARG A 59 -79.93 -180.79 -44.74
N HIS A 60 -80.51 -180.95 -45.93
CA HIS A 60 -81.17 -182.19 -46.36
C HIS A 60 -80.56 -182.84 -47.61
N GLY A 61 -79.50 -182.25 -48.18
CA GLY A 61 -78.79 -182.78 -49.34
C GLY A 61 -77.82 -183.93 -49.00
N PRO A 62 -77.22 -184.55 -50.02
CA PRO A 62 -76.22 -185.60 -49.82
C PRO A 62 -75.03 -185.08 -49.00
N ALA A 63 -74.54 -185.88 -48.04
CA ALA A 63 -73.51 -185.46 -47.08
C ALA A 63 -72.23 -184.96 -47.78
N LYS A 64 -71.70 -183.82 -47.32
CA LYS A 64 -70.41 -183.26 -47.79
C LYS A 64 -69.31 -184.32 -47.64
N LYS A 65 -68.58 -184.61 -48.73
CA LYS A 65 -67.47 -185.58 -48.74
C LYS A 65 -66.43 -185.14 -47.70
N ARG A 66 -66.09 -186.02 -46.75
CA ARG A 66 -65.11 -185.72 -45.70
C ARG A 66 -63.76 -185.34 -46.32
N PRO A 67 -63.17 -184.17 -46.01
CA PRO A 67 -61.87 -183.79 -46.51
C PRO A 67 -60.79 -184.70 -45.93
N SER A 68 -59.79 -185.02 -46.75
CA SER A 68 -58.64 -185.86 -46.39
C SER A 68 -57.82 -185.25 -45.23
N PRO A 69 -57.22 -186.04 -44.33
CA PRO A 69 -56.43 -185.58 -43.17
C PRO A 69 -55.36 -184.51 -43.46
N VAL A 70 -54.80 -184.46 -44.67
CA VAL A 70 -53.79 -183.46 -45.06
C VAL A 70 -54.36 -182.03 -45.11
N MET A 71 -55.63 -181.87 -45.51
CA MET A 71 -56.27 -180.54 -45.57
C MET A 71 -56.52 -179.95 -44.18
N GLN A 72 -56.81 -180.79 -43.18
CA GLN A 72 -57.02 -180.35 -41.79
C GLN A 72 -55.74 -179.77 -41.18
N LEU A 73 -54.57 -180.29 -41.57
CA LEU A 73 -53.27 -179.84 -41.08
C LEU A 73 -52.89 -178.45 -41.67
N VAL A 74 -53.24 -178.21 -42.93
CA VAL A 74 -53.05 -176.90 -43.59
C VAL A 74 -53.95 -175.83 -42.98
N GLU A 75 -55.21 -176.16 -42.66
CA GLU A 75 -56.11 -175.21 -41.98
C GLU A 75 -55.62 -174.86 -40.57
N ALA A 76 -55.05 -175.82 -39.83
CA ALA A 76 -54.49 -175.57 -38.51
C ALA A 76 -53.26 -174.65 -38.56
N ASP A 77 -52.34 -174.86 -39.51
CA ASP A 77 -51.16 -174.00 -39.72
C ASP A 77 -51.56 -172.57 -40.11
N GLN A 78 -52.56 -172.42 -40.99
CA GLN A 78 -53.08 -171.11 -41.38
C GLN A 78 -53.67 -170.35 -40.19
N ARG A 79 -54.41 -171.02 -39.30
CA ARG A 79 -54.95 -170.41 -38.07
C ARG A 79 -53.84 -169.98 -37.11
N SER A 80 -52.79 -170.78 -36.97
CA SER A 80 -51.62 -170.44 -36.14
C SER A 80 -50.93 -169.17 -36.63
N ARG A 81 -50.63 -169.07 -37.94
CA ARG A 81 -50.02 -167.86 -38.52
C ARG A 81 -50.89 -166.62 -38.40
N GLN A 82 -52.22 -166.75 -38.45
CA GLN A 82 -53.12 -165.61 -38.22
C GLN A 82 -53.11 -165.16 -36.76
N ALA A 83 -53.02 -166.08 -35.81
CA ALA A 83 -52.89 -165.76 -34.40
C ALA A 83 -51.56 -165.05 -34.10
N GLU A 84 -50.45 -165.53 -34.67
CA GLU A 84 -49.13 -164.89 -34.54
C GLU A 84 -49.12 -163.47 -35.11
N ARG A 85 -49.69 -163.25 -36.31
CA ARG A 85 -49.82 -161.90 -36.87
C ARG A 85 -50.64 -160.98 -35.96
N ARG A 86 -51.79 -161.45 -35.46
CA ARG A 86 -52.61 -160.65 -34.53
C ARG A 86 -51.87 -160.32 -33.24
N ALA A 87 -51.08 -161.25 -32.70
CA ALA A 87 -50.26 -161.02 -31.51
C ALA A 87 -49.16 -159.99 -31.80
N HIS A 88 -48.52 -160.07 -32.97
CA HIS A 88 -47.53 -159.09 -33.41
C HIS A 88 -48.14 -157.70 -33.61
N ASP A 89 -49.27 -157.60 -34.32
CA ASP A 89 -49.99 -156.34 -34.54
C ASP A 89 -50.46 -155.72 -33.22
N ALA A 90 -50.93 -156.52 -32.26
CA ALA A 90 -51.31 -156.05 -30.93
C ALA A 90 -50.09 -155.58 -30.11
N HIS A 91 -48.95 -156.27 -30.22
CA HIS A 91 -47.71 -155.85 -29.57
C HIS A 91 -47.19 -154.54 -30.16
N GLN A 92 -47.18 -154.41 -31.49
CA GLN A 92 -46.79 -153.19 -32.18
C GLN A 92 -47.73 -152.05 -31.82
N GLY A 93 -49.05 -152.27 -31.84
CA GLY A 93 -50.03 -151.28 -31.42
C GLY A 93 -49.86 -150.81 -29.97
N ARG A 94 -49.42 -151.70 -29.06
CA ARG A 94 -49.06 -151.31 -27.69
C ARG A 94 -47.81 -150.41 -27.67
N LEU A 95 -46.76 -150.77 -28.40
CA LEU A 95 -45.54 -149.96 -28.48
C LEU A 95 -45.81 -148.58 -29.08
N ASP A 96 -46.64 -148.52 -30.13
CA ASP A 96 -47.04 -147.27 -30.77
C ASP A 96 -47.88 -146.40 -29.82
N ALA A 97 -48.79 -146.99 -29.03
CA ALA A 97 -49.55 -146.28 -28.00
C ALA A 97 -48.67 -145.76 -26.86
N GLU A 98 -47.68 -146.54 -26.42
CA GLU A 98 -46.70 -146.12 -25.42
C GLU A 98 -45.84 -144.96 -25.95
N SER A 99 -45.41 -145.02 -27.22
CA SER A 99 -44.67 -143.94 -27.88
C SER A 99 -45.52 -142.67 -27.99
N ALA A 100 -46.78 -142.77 -28.43
CA ALA A 100 -47.69 -141.63 -28.51
C ALA A 100 -47.96 -141.00 -27.14
N ALA A 101 -48.14 -141.82 -26.10
CA ALA A 101 -48.31 -141.32 -24.73
C ALA A 101 -47.04 -140.63 -24.19
N ALA A 102 -45.85 -141.14 -24.53
CA ALA A 102 -44.59 -140.51 -24.17
C ALA A 102 -44.41 -139.15 -24.87
N MET A 103 -44.72 -139.07 -26.17
CA MET A 103 -44.68 -137.80 -26.92
C MET A 103 -45.68 -136.79 -26.36
N ALA A 104 -46.92 -137.19 -26.09
CA ALA A 104 -47.94 -136.31 -25.52
C ALA A 104 -47.54 -135.77 -24.13
N ARG A 105 -46.86 -136.57 -23.30
CA ARG A 105 -46.32 -136.12 -22.01
C ARG A 105 -45.17 -135.12 -22.20
N ALA A 106 -44.26 -135.39 -23.14
CA ALA A 106 -43.17 -134.47 -23.46
C ALA A 106 -43.70 -133.10 -23.95
N GLU A 107 -44.68 -133.10 -24.85
CA GLU A 107 -45.33 -131.87 -25.34
C GLU A 107 -46.09 -131.12 -24.23
N ALA A 108 -46.74 -131.86 -23.32
CA ALA A 108 -47.42 -131.26 -22.16
C ALA A 108 -46.42 -130.63 -21.17
N ASP A 109 -45.31 -131.31 -20.89
CA ASP A 109 -44.23 -130.79 -20.04
C ASP A 109 -43.55 -129.58 -20.67
N GLU A 110 -43.32 -129.60 -21.98
CA GLU A 110 -42.78 -128.45 -22.73
C GLU A 110 -43.75 -127.26 -22.70
N SER A 111 -45.05 -127.51 -22.93
CA SER A 111 -46.09 -126.49 -22.84
C SER A 111 -46.20 -125.90 -21.43
N ALA A 112 -46.09 -126.73 -20.39
CA ALA A 112 -46.10 -126.29 -19.00
C ALA A 112 -44.88 -125.42 -18.66
N ARG A 113 -43.69 -125.76 -19.17
CA ARG A 113 -42.49 -124.94 -19.04
C ARG A 113 -42.65 -123.60 -19.74
N ILE A 114 -43.08 -123.60 -21.01
CA ILE A 114 -43.32 -122.37 -21.78
C ILE A 114 -44.35 -121.47 -21.07
N ALA A 115 -45.43 -122.04 -20.53
CA ALA A 115 -46.42 -121.28 -19.78
C ALA A 115 -45.87 -120.71 -18.47
N THR A 116 -44.98 -121.43 -17.79
CA THR A 116 -44.31 -120.97 -16.56
C THR A 116 -43.36 -119.83 -16.89
N ASP A 117 -42.49 -120.00 -17.89
CA ASP A 117 -41.56 -118.97 -18.36
C ASP A 117 -42.30 -117.70 -18.81
N ALA A 118 -43.43 -117.86 -19.51
CA ALA A 118 -44.27 -116.72 -19.93
C ALA A 118 -44.84 -115.97 -18.71
N ARG A 119 -45.32 -116.69 -17.69
CA ARG A 119 -45.83 -116.07 -16.45
C ARG A 119 -44.71 -115.37 -15.68
N GLU A 120 -43.52 -115.93 -15.63
CA GLU A 120 -42.36 -115.31 -14.99
C GLU A 120 -41.94 -114.03 -15.72
N ARG A 121 -41.94 -114.02 -17.05
CA ARG A 121 -41.70 -112.81 -17.85
C ARG A 121 -42.75 -111.73 -17.58
N VAL A 122 -44.03 -112.09 -17.51
CA VAL A 122 -45.10 -111.14 -17.16
C VAL A 122 -44.87 -110.53 -15.78
N ARG A 123 -44.58 -111.36 -14.77
CA ARG A 123 -44.29 -110.87 -13.40
C ARG A 123 -43.06 -109.95 -13.37
N ALA A 124 -42.01 -110.27 -14.13
CA ALA A 124 -40.83 -109.42 -14.22
C ALA A 124 -41.15 -108.06 -14.85
N VAL A 125 -41.94 -108.03 -15.93
CA VAL A 125 -42.40 -106.80 -16.57
C VAL A 125 -43.31 -105.98 -15.65
N GLU A 126 -44.23 -106.63 -14.93
CA GLU A 126 -45.09 -105.97 -13.95
C GLU A 126 -44.27 -105.35 -12.81
N ALA A 127 -43.28 -106.08 -12.27
CA ALA A 127 -42.37 -105.56 -11.24
C ALA A 127 -41.56 -104.36 -11.74
N GLU A 128 -40.97 -104.45 -12.94
CA GLU A 128 -40.22 -103.35 -13.56
C GLU A 128 -41.12 -102.13 -13.81
N SER A 129 -42.37 -102.36 -14.25
CA SER A 129 -43.34 -101.27 -14.46
C SER A 129 -43.73 -100.60 -13.15
N ALA A 130 -43.95 -101.36 -12.08
CA ALA A 130 -44.26 -100.85 -10.75
C ALA A 130 -43.09 -100.05 -10.16
N GLU A 131 -41.85 -100.51 -10.35
CA GLU A 131 -40.65 -99.76 -9.95
C GLU A 131 -40.50 -98.46 -10.73
N LYS A 132 -40.72 -98.48 -12.05
CA LYS A 132 -40.72 -97.26 -12.88
C LYS A 132 -41.81 -96.29 -12.44
N ASP A 133 -43.00 -96.78 -12.09
CA ASP A 133 -44.10 -95.94 -11.59
C ASP A 133 -43.80 -95.34 -10.23
N GLN A 134 -43.20 -96.10 -9.32
CA GLN A 134 -42.71 -95.58 -8.04
C GLN A 134 -41.59 -94.56 -8.23
N ARG A 135 -40.70 -94.76 -9.20
CA ARG A 135 -39.65 -93.78 -9.51
C ARG A 135 -40.27 -92.49 -10.05
N ARG A 136 -41.17 -92.58 -11.03
CA ARG A 136 -41.89 -91.43 -11.59
C ARG A 136 -42.73 -90.70 -10.54
N SER A 137 -43.33 -91.40 -9.58
CA SER A 137 -44.08 -90.75 -8.50
C SER A 137 -43.17 -90.01 -7.52
N ARG A 138 -42.00 -90.58 -7.19
CA ARG A 138 -40.97 -89.92 -6.36
C ARG A 138 -40.37 -88.70 -7.08
N GLU A 139 -40.07 -88.81 -8.36
CA GLU A 139 -39.60 -87.70 -9.20
C GLU A 139 -40.63 -86.58 -9.23
N ARG A 140 -41.90 -86.86 -9.56
CA ARG A 140 -42.97 -85.85 -9.51
C ARG A 140 -43.14 -85.20 -8.13
N ALA A 141 -43.02 -85.97 -7.06
CA ALA A 141 -43.09 -85.42 -5.70
C ALA A 141 -41.85 -84.57 -5.34
N ALA A 142 -40.68 -84.87 -5.90
CA ALA A 142 -39.49 -84.04 -5.77
C ALA A 142 -39.64 -82.74 -6.58
N ASP A 143 -40.10 -82.83 -7.82
CA ASP A 143 -40.33 -81.68 -8.70
C ASP A 143 -41.36 -80.72 -8.11
N LEU A 144 -42.49 -81.24 -7.60
CA LEU A 144 -43.50 -80.41 -6.94
C LEU A 144 -42.92 -79.69 -5.71
N ARG A 145 -42.07 -80.35 -4.92
CA ARG A 145 -41.39 -79.70 -3.78
C ARG A 145 -40.39 -78.65 -4.23
N ALA A 146 -39.63 -78.91 -5.30
CA ALA A 146 -38.69 -77.95 -5.86
C ALA A 146 -39.42 -76.70 -6.39
N VAL A 147 -40.56 -76.87 -7.08
CA VAL A 147 -41.39 -75.75 -7.55
C VAL A 147 -41.99 -74.96 -6.38
N GLN A 148 -42.44 -75.64 -5.31
CA GLN A 148 -42.94 -74.97 -4.11
C GLN A 148 -41.85 -74.15 -3.40
N LEU A 149 -40.65 -74.72 -3.26
CA LEU A 149 -39.50 -74.03 -2.66
C LEU A 149 -39.13 -72.80 -3.50
N ALA A 150 -38.98 -72.97 -4.81
CA ALA A 150 -38.66 -71.86 -5.71
C ALA A 150 -39.73 -70.77 -5.67
N SER A 151 -41.02 -71.14 -5.60
CA SER A 151 -42.10 -70.18 -5.47
C SER A 151 -42.03 -69.41 -4.15
N ALA A 152 -41.75 -70.10 -3.03
CA ALA A 152 -41.59 -69.46 -1.72
C ALA A 152 -40.38 -68.52 -1.69
N GLU A 153 -39.25 -68.91 -2.27
CA GLU A 153 -38.05 -68.08 -2.40
C GLU A 153 -38.35 -66.83 -3.26
N THR A 154 -39.03 -66.99 -4.40
CA THR A 154 -39.40 -65.83 -5.23
C THR A 154 -40.33 -64.87 -4.52
N GLU A 155 -41.23 -65.37 -3.67
CA GLU A 155 -42.13 -64.53 -2.90
C GLU A 155 -41.41 -63.81 -1.77
N GLN A 156 -40.46 -64.47 -1.09
CA GLN A 156 -39.58 -63.83 -0.11
C GLN A 156 -38.78 -62.69 -0.73
N VAL A 157 -38.15 -62.93 -1.89
CA VAL A 157 -37.39 -61.91 -2.62
C VAL A 157 -38.30 -60.73 -3.03
N ARG A 158 -39.56 -60.99 -3.41
CA ARG A 158 -40.51 -59.91 -3.72
C ARG A 158 -40.87 -59.08 -2.50
N ILE A 159 -41.09 -59.72 -1.35
CA ILE A 159 -41.41 -59.03 -0.09
C ILE A 159 -40.21 -58.20 0.35
N GLU A 160 -39.00 -58.77 0.33
CA GLU A 160 -37.76 -58.06 0.65
C GLU A 160 -37.55 -56.86 -0.28
N ALA A 161 -37.67 -57.06 -1.59
CA ALA A 161 -37.55 -55.97 -2.55
C ALA A 161 -38.63 -54.88 -2.37
N ALA A 162 -39.87 -55.26 -2.03
CA ALA A 162 -40.92 -54.29 -1.74
C ALA A 162 -40.60 -53.44 -0.50
N ASN A 163 -40.09 -54.08 0.56
CA ASN A 163 -39.66 -53.39 1.78
C ASN A 163 -38.46 -52.46 1.53
N GLU A 164 -37.46 -52.92 0.76
CA GLU A 164 -36.32 -52.08 0.36
C GLU A 164 -36.76 -50.87 -0.46
N ILE A 165 -37.69 -51.06 -1.41
CA ILE A 165 -38.24 -49.95 -2.21
C ILE A 165 -39.00 -48.97 -1.32
N GLU A 166 -39.78 -49.45 -0.36
CA GLU A 166 -40.50 -48.58 0.58
C GLU A 166 -39.53 -47.79 1.46
N GLN A 167 -38.47 -48.44 1.95
CA GLN A 167 -37.42 -47.79 2.73
C GLN A 167 -36.66 -46.74 1.91
N ILE A 168 -36.27 -47.05 0.68
CA ILE A 168 -35.62 -46.08 -0.22
C ILE A 168 -36.55 -44.89 -0.48
N ARG A 169 -37.85 -45.11 -0.64
CA ARG A 169 -38.84 -44.04 -0.82
C ARG A 169 -38.97 -43.18 0.44
N SER A 170 -38.99 -43.77 1.63
CA SER A 170 -39.05 -43.01 2.89
C SER A 170 -37.78 -42.19 3.10
N ASP A 171 -36.62 -42.76 2.82
CA ASP A 171 -35.33 -42.08 2.96
C ASP A 171 -35.21 -40.93 1.96
N ALA A 172 -35.56 -41.17 0.69
CA ALA A 172 -35.60 -40.12 -0.33
C ALA A 172 -36.60 -38.99 0.02
N ALA A 173 -37.76 -39.32 0.60
CA ALA A 173 -38.72 -38.31 1.05
C ALA A 173 -38.18 -37.49 2.24
N ALA A 174 -37.50 -38.13 3.19
CA ALA A 174 -36.87 -37.46 4.32
C ALA A 174 -35.73 -36.53 3.85
N GLU A 175 -34.89 -37.00 2.92
CA GLU A 175 -33.84 -36.18 2.30
C GLU A 175 -34.43 -34.99 1.53
N ALA A 176 -35.47 -35.20 0.73
CA ALA A 176 -36.15 -34.13 0.01
C ALA A 176 -36.73 -33.07 0.96
N ALA A 177 -37.35 -33.50 2.06
CA ALA A 177 -37.85 -32.58 3.09
C ALA A 177 -36.71 -31.79 3.75
N ALA A 178 -35.58 -32.43 4.06
CA ALA A 178 -34.40 -31.77 4.61
C ALA A 178 -33.80 -30.75 3.63
N TRP A 179 -33.76 -31.05 2.33
CA TRP A 179 -33.32 -30.11 1.29
C TRP A 179 -34.27 -28.92 1.13
N GLN A 180 -35.59 -29.15 1.18
CA GLN A 180 -36.57 -28.08 1.14
C GLN A 180 -36.45 -27.14 2.36
N GLU A 181 -36.23 -27.69 3.55
CA GLU A 181 -36.06 -26.88 4.75
C GLU A 181 -34.75 -26.07 4.71
N ARG A 182 -33.65 -26.67 4.21
CA ARG A 182 -32.40 -25.94 3.97
C ARG A 182 -32.58 -24.83 2.95
N ALA A 183 -33.37 -25.05 1.90
CA ALA A 183 -33.68 -24.02 0.91
C ALA A 183 -34.48 -22.88 1.53
N ARG A 184 -35.53 -23.18 2.32
CA ARG A 184 -36.30 -22.17 3.06
C ARG A 184 -35.43 -21.35 4.02
N ALA A 185 -34.60 -22.00 4.81
CA ALA A 185 -33.68 -21.31 5.72
C ALA A 185 -32.67 -20.42 4.97
N ALA A 186 -32.21 -20.84 3.79
CA ALA A 186 -31.34 -20.05 2.94
C ALA A 186 -32.06 -18.82 2.36
N ASP A 187 -33.31 -18.98 1.92
CA ASP A 187 -34.15 -17.90 1.42
C ASP A 187 -34.47 -16.88 2.54
N GLU A 188 -34.87 -17.34 3.73
CA GLU A 188 -35.08 -16.49 4.90
C GLU A 188 -33.82 -15.69 5.26
N ARG A 189 -32.63 -16.32 5.22
CA ARG A 189 -31.37 -15.61 5.46
C ARG A 189 -31.04 -14.63 4.34
N ALA A 190 -31.41 -14.92 3.09
CA ALA A 190 -31.25 -13.98 1.99
C ALA A 190 -32.15 -12.75 2.17
N GLU A 191 -33.42 -12.94 2.53
CA GLU A 191 -34.36 -11.86 2.84
C GLU A 191 -33.88 -11.01 4.02
N GLN A 192 -33.40 -11.65 5.10
CA GLN A 192 -32.80 -10.94 6.23
C GLN A 192 -31.61 -10.08 5.80
N ARG A 193 -30.70 -10.60 4.95
CA ARG A 193 -29.56 -9.82 4.44
C ARG A 193 -30.00 -8.65 3.57
N ILE A 194 -31.08 -8.79 2.80
CA ILE A 194 -31.65 -7.68 2.01
C ILE A 194 -32.23 -6.63 2.95
N ALA A 195 -32.94 -7.04 4.01
CA ALA A 195 -33.48 -6.13 5.02
C ALA A 195 -32.36 -5.40 5.79
N GLU A 196 -31.32 -6.11 6.22
CA GLU A 196 -30.10 -5.57 6.86
C GLU A 196 -29.45 -4.51 5.94
N ARG A 197 -29.16 -4.85 4.68
CA ARG A 197 -28.57 -3.90 3.71
C ARG A 197 -29.45 -2.70 3.44
N THR A 198 -30.78 -2.87 3.46
CA THR A 198 -31.72 -1.76 3.27
C THR A 198 -31.72 -0.84 4.50
N ALA A 199 -31.66 -1.41 5.70
CA ALA A 199 -31.52 -0.65 6.94
C ALA A 199 -30.19 0.10 7.01
N GLU A 200 -29.07 -0.55 6.66
CA GLU A 200 -27.75 0.07 6.54
C GLU A 200 -27.75 1.23 5.54
N ARG A 201 -28.31 1.03 4.34
CA ARG A 201 -28.44 2.10 3.33
C ARG A 201 -29.25 3.28 3.85
N ARG A 202 -30.36 3.03 4.55
CA ARG A 202 -31.17 4.10 5.17
C ARG A 202 -30.41 4.83 6.27
N ALA A 203 -29.67 4.12 7.10
CA ALA A 203 -28.83 4.71 8.15
C ALA A 203 -27.71 5.57 7.55
N ALA A 204 -27.01 5.05 6.53
CA ALA A 204 -25.99 5.80 5.80
C ALA A 204 -26.56 7.05 5.11
N GLN A 205 -27.74 6.94 4.49
CA GLN A 205 -28.42 8.10 3.90
C GLN A 205 -28.78 9.16 4.96
N ARG A 206 -29.27 8.76 6.13
CA ARG A 206 -29.53 9.70 7.24
C ARG A 206 -28.26 10.38 7.73
N ALA A 207 -27.17 9.62 7.90
CA ALA A 207 -25.88 10.19 8.29
C ALA A 207 -25.34 11.18 7.24
N LEU A 208 -25.51 10.89 5.95
CA LEU A 208 -25.17 11.82 4.87
C LEU A 208 -26.03 13.09 4.91
N GLN A 209 -27.34 12.96 5.13
CA GLN A 209 -28.23 14.12 5.28
C GLN A 209 -27.86 14.97 6.50
N GLU A 210 -27.51 14.33 7.62
CA GLU A 210 -27.05 15.03 8.82
C GLU A 210 -25.74 15.78 8.55
N LEU A 211 -24.75 15.14 7.92
CA LEU A 211 -23.51 15.80 7.51
C LEU A 211 -23.74 16.96 6.54
N GLN A 212 -24.67 16.82 5.59
CA GLN A 212 -25.06 17.91 4.70
C GLN A 212 -25.65 19.08 5.49
N SER A 213 -26.56 18.81 6.44
CA SER A 213 -27.15 19.86 7.28
C SER A 213 -26.12 20.55 8.19
N GLN A 214 -25.13 19.81 8.69
CA GLN A 214 -24.01 20.36 9.46
C GLN A 214 -23.11 21.23 8.58
N LEU A 215 -22.80 20.78 7.35
CA LEU A 215 -22.04 21.56 6.39
C LEU A 215 -22.75 22.86 6.00
N ASP A 216 -24.07 22.82 5.80
CA ASP A 216 -24.84 24.02 5.48
C ASP A 216 -24.90 24.99 6.66
N THR A 217 -25.02 24.48 7.89
CA THR A 217 -24.89 25.29 9.12
C THR A 217 -23.52 25.96 9.20
N VAL A 218 -22.44 25.19 9.03
CA VAL A 218 -21.06 25.73 9.07
C VAL A 218 -20.82 26.74 7.95
N ARG A 219 -21.39 26.53 6.75
CA ARG A 219 -21.32 27.51 5.66
C ARG A 219 -22.04 28.81 6.01
N ALA A 220 -23.26 28.72 6.57
CA ALA A 220 -24.00 29.89 7.00
C ALA A 220 -23.27 30.66 8.12
N GLU A 221 -22.70 29.96 9.10
CA GLU A 221 -21.88 30.56 10.15
C GLU A 221 -20.60 31.20 9.58
N ALA A 222 -19.93 30.56 8.64
CA ALA A 222 -18.76 31.10 7.98
C ALA A 222 -19.10 32.35 7.16
N GLU A 223 -20.21 32.35 6.42
CA GLU A 223 -20.70 33.54 5.69
C GLU A 223 -21.05 34.68 6.65
N ALA A 224 -21.70 34.38 7.78
CA ALA A 224 -21.99 35.37 8.83
C ALA A 224 -20.71 35.94 9.44
N ASN A 225 -19.72 35.10 9.73
CA ASN A 225 -18.41 35.53 10.25
C ASN A 225 -17.65 36.39 9.24
N VAL A 226 -17.68 36.04 7.95
CA VAL A 226 -17.08 36.84 6.87
C VAL A 226 -17.79 38.18 6.72
N ALA A 227 -19.13 38.21 6.80
CA ALA A 227 -19.89 39.45 6.77
C ALA A 227 -19.56 40.35 7.98
N ALA A 228 -19.50 39.78 9.20
CA ALA A 228 -19.11 40.50 10.40
C ALA A 228 -17.68 41.05 10.31
N ALA A 229 -16.73 40.26 9.80
CA ALA A 229 -15.35 40.70 9.60
C ALA A 229 -15.24 41.83 8.55
N ARG A 230 -16.04 41.77 7.48
CA ARG A 230 -16.11 42.84 6.48
C ARG A 230 -16.66 44.15 7.06
N GLU A 231 -17.69 44.08 7.90
CA GLU A 231 -18.23 45.25 8.59
C GLU A 231 -17.22 45.82 9.60
N GLN A 232 -16.51 44.97 10.34
CA GLN A 232 -15.42 45.43 11.23
C GLN A 232 -14.28 46.11 10.45
N ALA A 233 -13.92 45.58 9.28
CA ALA A 233 -12.91 46.18 8.40
C ALA A 233 -13.38 47.56 7.90
N ARG A 234 -14.63 47.67 7.43
CA ARG A 234 -15.23 48.96 7.03
C ARG A 234 -15.21 49.98 8.16
N ALA A 235 -15.64 49.58 9.36
CA ALA A 235 -15.62 50.46 10.53
C ALA A 235 -14.19 50.89 10.92
N ALA A 236 -13.20 50.00 10.78
CA ALA A 236 -11.80 50.32 11.01
C ALA A 236 -11.24 51.30 9.97
N ASP A 237 -11.60 51.13 8.70
CA ASP A 237 -11.24 52.02 7.60
C ASP A 237 -11.87 53.42 7.81
N GLU A 238 -13.16 53.50 8.12
CA GLU A 238 -13.85 54.75 8.46
C GLU A 238 -13.17 55.46 9.65
N ARG A 239 -12.76 54.71 10.69
CA ARG A 239 -12.04 55.30 11.84
C ARG A 239 -10.62 55.74 11.45
N ALA A 240 -9.97 55.04 10.52
CA ALA A 240 -8.67 55.45 10.00
C ALA A 240 -8.79 56.75 9.17
N GLU A 241 -9.81 56.86 8.32
CA GLU A 241 -10.13 58.07 7.57
C GLU A 241 -10.45 59.24 8.52
N GLN A 242 -11.28 59.02 9.54
CA GLN A 242 -11.56 60.02 10.58
C GLN A 242 -10.27 60.48 11.25
N ARG A 243 -9.38 59.58 11.67
CA ARG A 243 -8.09 59.96 12.27
C ARG A 243 -7.17 60.69 11.30
N MET A 244 -7.19 60.36 10.01
CA MET A 244 -6.45 61.08 8.98
C MET A 244 -6.98 62.51 8.81
N ALA A 245 -8.31 62.68 8.83
CA ALA A 245 -8.97 63.98 8.79
C ALA A 245 -8.66 64.80 10.07
N GLU A 246 -8.77 64.20 11.25
CA GLU A 246 -8.38 64.82 12.53
C GLU A 246 -6.92 65.30 12.49
N ARG A 247 -5.98 64.45 12.05
CA ARG A 247 -4.56 64.83 11.89
C ARG A 247 -4.32 65.90 10.82
N ALA A 248 -5.15 65.95 9.77
CA ALA A 248 -5.06 67.01 8.76
C ALA A 248 -5.50 68.36 9.34
N VAL A 249 -6.60 68.37 10.11
CA VAL A 249 -7.06 69.57 10.84
C VAL A 249 -6.03 70.00 11.88
N GLU A 250 -5.46 69.08 12.65
CA GLU A 250 -4.41 69.37 13.64
C GLU A 250 -3.15 69.94 12.97
N ARG A 251 -2.72 69.37 11.82
CA ARG A 251 -1.60 69.91 11.04
C ARG A 251 -1.89 71.31 10.51
N ALA A 252 -3.07 71.55 9.97
CA ALA A 252 -3.47 72.89 9.49
C ALA A 252 -3.48 73.90 10.64
N ALA A 253 -4.04 73.56 11.80
CA ALA A 253 -4.02 74.40 12.99
C ALA A 253 -2.60 74.66 13.51
N GLY A 254 -1.73 73.64 13.47
CA GLY A 254 -0.31 73.76 13.81
C GLY A 254 0.45 74.67 12.84
N GLU A 255 0.23 74.52 11.53
CA GLU A 255 0.80 75.37 10.48
C GLU A 255 0.33 76.83 10.63
N GLU A 256 -0.94 77.07 10.92
CA GLU A 256 -1.47 78.41 11.23
C GLU A 256 -0.83 79.01 12.49
N ALA A 257 -0.63 78.21 13.54
CA ALA A 257 0.05 78.66 14.76
C ALA A 257 1.52 79.02 14.48
N VAL A 258 2.23 78.22 13.68
CA VAL A 258 3.60 78.51 13.24
C VAL A 258 3.64 79.76 12.37
N ALA A 259 2.68 79.96 11.46
CA ALA A 259 2.59 81.15 10.64
C ALA A 259 2.33 82.42 11.48
N ARG A 260 1.42 82.35 12.47
CA ARG A 260 1.20 83.43 13.44
C ARG A 260 2.47 83.78 14.19
N LEU A 261 3.17 82.78 14.74
CA LEU A 261 4.43 82.99 15.45
C LEU A 261 5.52 83.59 14.56
N ARG A 262 5.61 83.19 13.27
CA ARG A 262 6.54 83.79 12.31
C ARG A 262 6.22 85.27 12.06
N ASN A 263 4.95 85.60 11.83
CA ASN A 263 4.52 86.97 11.64
C ASN A 263 4.78 87.82 12.89
N GLU A 264 4.49 87.30 14.09
CA GLU A 264 4.81 87.95 15.36
C GLU A 264 6.32 88.15 15.53
N CYS A 265 7.15 87.16 15.17
CA CYS A 265 8.61 87.30 15.20
C CYS A 265 9.13 88.33 14.18
N GLU A 266 8.55 88.38 12.97
CA GLU A 266 8.89 89.37 11.96
C GLU A 266 8.50 90.78 12.38
N GLN A 267 7.31 90.93 12.97
CA GLN A 267 6.85 92.18 13.54
C GLN A 267 7.73 92.62 14.71
N LEU A 268 8.04 91.71 15.65
CA LEU A 268 9.00 91.98 16.73
C LEU A 268 10.37 92.40 16.18
N ARG A 269 10.88 91.74 15.14
CA ARG A 269 12.14 92.12 14.50
C ARG A 269 12.06 93.52 13.87
N SER A 270 10.95 93.84 13.20
CA SER A 270 10.69 95.16 12.62
C SER A 270 10.62 96.25 13.69
N ASP A 271 9.84 96.01 14.74
CA ASP A 271 9.66 96.94 15.86
C ASP A 271 10.98 97.14 16.62
N THR A 272 11.71 96.05 16.88
CA THR A 272 13.05 96.11 17.50
C THR A 272 14.03 96.85 16.59
N ALA A 273 13.99 96.65 15.26
CA ALA A 273 14.84 97.37 14.33
C ALA A 273 14.50 98.87 14.27
N ALA A 274 13.21 99.22 14.33
CA ALA A 274 12.73 100.60 14.41
C ALA A 274 13.13 101.26 15.74
N GLU A 275 13.02 100.54 16.86
CA GLU A 275 13.45 101.01 18.18
C GLU A 275 14.97 101.18 18.25
N ILE A 276 15.75 100.23 17.73
CA ILE A 276 17.21 100.37 17.61
C ILE A 276 17.56 101.56 16.71
N ALA A 277 16.85 101.78 15.61
CA ALA A 277 17.07 102.93 14.74
C ALA A 277 16.72 104.25 15.44
N ALA A 278 15.63 104.29 16.21
CA ALA A 278 15.23 105.44 17.01
C ALA A 278 16.25 105.75 18.11
N VAL A 279 16.69 104.73 18.87
CA VAL A 279 17.72 104.85 19.91
C VAL A 279 19.06 105.28 19.30
N ARG A 280 19.47 104.72 18.16
CA ARG A 280 20.67 105.16 17.44
C ARG A 280 20.53 106.59 16.93
N GLY A 281 19.36 106.98 16.44
CA GLY A 281 19.05 108.36 16.04
C GLY A 281 19.17 109.31 17.22
N GLN A 282 18.55 109.00 18.35
CA GLN A 282 18.65 109.79 19.58
C GLN A 282 20.09 109.86 20.09
N ALA A 283 20.79 108.72 20.20
CA ALA A 283 22.18 108.68 20.60
C ALA A 283 23.09 109.47 19.66
N SER A 284 22.85 109.42 18.33
CA SER A 284 23.59 110.23 17.36
C SER A 284 23.30 111.73 17.52
N GLY A 285 22.07 112.09 17.87
CA GLY A 285 21.68 113.47 18.18
C GLY A 285 22.32 113.98 19.48
N GLU A 286 22.35 113.15 20.53
CA GLU A 286 23.02 113.44 21.79
C GLU A 286 24.54 113.56 21.62
N VAL A 287 25.16 112.67 20.83
CA VAL A 287 26.59 112.74 20.48
C VAL A 287 26.89 113.98 19.64
N ALA A 288 26.03 114.36 18.68
CA ALA A 288 26.20 115.58 17.90
C ALA A 288 26.05 116.84 18.77
N ALA A 289 25.07 116.86 19.69
CA ALA A 289 24.89 117.95 20.65
C ALA A 289 26.08 118.05 21.62
N ALA A 290 26.57 116.91 22.13
CA ALA A 290 27.75 116.85 22.99
C ALA A 290 29.02 117.29 22.23
N ARG A 291 29.18 116.92 20.97
CA ARG A 291 30.28 117.40 20.11
C ARG A 291 30.19 118.89 19.85
N GLN A 292 29.02 119.44 19.55
CA GLN A 292 28.86 120.88 19.39
C GLN A 292 29.12 121.64 20.69
N ALA A 293 28.69 121.11 21.84
CA ALA A 293 29.01 121.68 23.14
C ALA A 293 30.52 121.63 23.42
N ALA A 294 31.16 120.50 23.16
CA ALA A 294 32.61 120.33 23.31
C ALA A 294 33.40 121.22 22.33
N GLU A 295 32.96 121.37 21.07
CA GLU A 295 33.57 122.26 20.08
C GLU A 295 33.37 123.73 20.45
N ALA A 296 32.22 124.09 21.03
CA ALA A 296 31.98 125.42 21.57
C ALA A 296 32.86 125.71 22.80
N GLU A 297 33.05 124.73 23.68
CA GLU A 297 34.01 124.81 24.80
C GLU A 297 35.46 124.90 24.30
N VAL A 298 35.85 124.09 23.32
CA VAL A 298 37.18 124.16 22.68
C VAL A 298 37.37 125.50 21.98
N ALA A 299 36.35 126.05 21.32
CA ALA A 299 36.42 127.38 20.71
C ALA A 299 36.46 128.51 21.75
N ALA A 300 35.81 128.34 22.90
CA ALA A 300 35.93 129.26 24.03
C ALA A 300 37.33 129.18 24.66
N ALA A 301 37.85 127.97 24.88
CA ALA A 301 39.19 127.72 25.38
C ALA A 301 40.26 128.21 24.40
N ARG A 302 40.06 128.07 23.09
CA ARG A 302 40.96 128.62 22.06
C ARG A 302 40.94 130.14 22.01
N ARG A 303 39.79 130.78 22.22
CA ARG A 303 39.70 132.24 22.36
C ARG A 303 40.37 132.74 23.63
N ALA A 304 40.22 132.02 24.75
CA ALA A 304 40.93 132.31 25.99
C ALA A 304 42.45 132.12 25.83
N ALA A 305 42.87 131.03 25.19
CA ALA A 305 44.28 130.76 24.87
C ALA A 305 44.86 131.74 23.84
N GLN A 306 44.07 132.26 22.89
CA GLN A 306 44.49 133.33 21.98
C GLN A 306 44.65 134.67 22.70
N ALA A 307 43.75 135.02 23.62
CA ALA A 307 43.90 136.20 24.46
C ALA A 307 45.14 136.08 25.39
N GLU A 308 45.39 134.89 25.94
CA GLU A 308 46.63 134.60 26.68
C GLU A 308 47.87 134.61 25.77
N ALA A 309 47.78 134.11 24.54
CA ALA A 309 48.89 134.14 23.58
C ALA A 309 49.19 135.56 23.08
N GLU A 310 48.18 136.43 22.95
CA GLU A 310 48.37 137.84 22.63
C GLU A 310 48.98 138.62 23.80
N SER A 311 48.55 138.34 25.03
CA SER A 311 49.17 138.83 26.27
C SER A 311 50.62 138.35 26.42
N ALA A 312 50.88 137.07 26.13
CA ALA A 312 52.21 136.47 26.15
C ALA A 312 53.09 136.95 24.98
N ARG A 313 52.53 137.32 23.82
CA ARG A 313 53.26 137.93 22.69
C ARG A 313 53.68 139.37 23.01
N ALA A 314 52.83 140.16 23.66
CA ALA A 314 53.22 141.47 24.15
C ALA A 314 54.35 141.38 25.21
N HIS A 315 54.35 140.33 26.04
CA HIS A 315 55.42 140.05 26.99
C HIS A 315 56.68 139.48 26.32
N ALA A 316 56.53 138.66 25.28
CA ALA A 316 57.63 138.07 24.51
C ALA A 316 58.32 139.07 23.57
N GLU A 317 57.64 140.11 23.07
CA GLU A 317 58.25 141.18 22.28
C GLU A 317 59.15 142.11 23.11
N ASP A 318 58.90 142.23 24.41
CA ASP A 318 59.80 142.92 25.34
C ASP A 318 60.99 142.04 25.76
N VAL A 319 60.79 140.72 25.87
CA VAL A 319 61.86 139.75 26.19
C VAL A 319 62.75 139.45 24.96
N MET A 320 62.22 139.45 23.73
CA MET A 320 62.99 139.24 22.50
C MET A 320 63.93 140.40 22.15
N ARG A 321 63.64 141.63 22.61
CA ARG A 321 64.58 142.76 22.48
C ARG A 321 65.81 142.57 23.39
N GLN A 322 65.66 141.85 24.51
CA GLN A 322 66.72 141.54 25.46
C GLN A 322 67.50 140.26 25.08
N ALA A 323 66.85 139.27 24.46
CA ALA A 323 67.43 137.95 24.14
C ALA A 323 68.15 137.87 22.78
N GLN A 324 67.94 138.83 21.86
CA GLN A 324 68.64 138.88 20.56
C GLN A 324 70.14 139.25 20.66
N ALA A 325 70.63 139.63 21.84
CA ALA A 325 72.06 139.86 22.06
C ALA A 325 72.85 138.56 22.37
N ASP A 326 72.23 137.50 22.91
CA ASP A 326 72.98 136.36 23.47
C ASP A 326 72.85 135.05 22.69
N VAL A 327 71.88 134.92 21.78
CA VAL A 327 71.66 133.69 20.97
C VAL A 327 72.61 133.58 19.75
N ALA A 328 73.46 134.58 19.50
CA ALA A 328 74.54 134.48 18.51
C ALA A 328 75.70 133.55 18.94
N ARG A 329 75.68 132.97 20.15
CA ARG A 329 76.90 132.34 20.71
C ARG A 329 76.97 130.80 20.72
N MET A 330 75.89 130.01 20.77
CA MET A 330 76.08 128.56 21.04
C MET A 330 75.07 127.61 20.37
N MET A 331 74.86 127.76 19.06
CA MET A 331 74.32 126.69 18.20
C MET A 331 75.41 126.17 17.25
N ALA A 332 76.18 125.15 17.68
CA ALA A 332 76.95 124.27 16.81
C ALA A 332 77.24 122.91 17.48
N THR A 333 76.84 121.82 16.80
CA THR A 333 77.15 120.38 16.98
C THR A 333 76.34 119.60 18.05
N ALA A 334 75.86 118.36 17.89
CA ALA A 334 75.51 117.41 16.81
C ALA A 334 74.82 116.18 17.51
N PRO A 335 74.00 115.33 16.85
CA PRO A 335 73.15 114.34 17.53
C PRO A 335 73.84 113.02 17.95
N ASP A 336 73.45 112.49 19.12
CA ASP A 336 74.02 111.34 19.86
C ASP A 336 73.49 109.97 19.33
N PRO A 337 74.31 108.89 19.20
CA PRO A 337 73.93 107.64 18.53
C PRO A 337 73.42 106.53 19.48
N ARG A 338 72.51 106.84 20.42
CA ARG A 338 72.10 105.91 21.50
C ARG A 338 70.74 105.22 21.36
N ILE A 339 70.16 105.17 20.16
CA ILE A 339 68.82 104.57 19.97
C ILE A 339 68.98 103.16 19.34
N LEU A 340 69.04 102.13 20.18
CA LEU A 340 68.85 100.74 19.73
C LEU A 340 67.38 100.54 19.35
N THR A 341 67.12 100.02 18.14
CA THR A 341 65.76 99.81 17.63
C THR A 341 65.51 98.30 17.43
N ILE A 342 64.34 97.83 17.87
CA ILE A 342 63.87 96.46 17.59
C ILE A 342 63.58 96.38 16.07
N PRO A 343 64.19 95.44 15.32
CA PRO A 343 63.95 95.32 13.88
C PRO A 343 62.47 94.99 13.62
N ILE A 344 61.86 95.67 12.66
CA ILE A 344 60.47 95.43 12.26
C ILE A 344 60.45 94.29 11.24
N ALA A 345 59.78 93.19 11.57
CA ALA A 345 59.62 92.09 10.64
C ALA A 345 58.66 92.40 9.48
N PRO A 346 58.93 91.88 8.27
CA PRO A 346 57.95 91.84 7.18
C PRO A 346 56.67 91.10 7.59
N VAL A 347 55.51 91.54 7.09
CA VAL A 347 54.18 91.04 7.48
C VAL A 347 54.06 89.52 7.23
N GLU A 348 54.75 89.03 6.21
CA GLU A 348 54.71 87.67 5.72
C GLU A 348 55.39 86.65 6.67
N VAL A 349 56.30 87.11 7.53
CA VAL A 349 57.08 86.27 8.46
C VAL A 349 56.55 86.39 9.91
N ARG A 350 55.73 87.41 10.21
CA ARG A 350 55.31 87.79 11.57
C ARG A 350 54.63 86.67 12.36
N ALA A 351 53.89 85.78 11.72
CA ALA A 351 53.21 84.67 12.40
C ALA A 351 54.19 83.67 13.07
N GLU A 352 55.38 83.47 12.48
CA GLU A 352 56.34 82.43 12.87
C GLU A 352 57.48 82.92 13.78
N ILE A 353 57.54 84.22 14.07
CA ILE A 353 58.64 84.89 14.81
C ILE A 353 58.23 85.49 16.15
N ARG A 354 56.99 85.26 16.58
CA ARG A 354 56.43 85.89 17.79
C ARG A 354 57.29 85.63 19.03
N THR A 355 57.86 84.44 19.17
CA THR A 355 58.77 84.09 20.29
C THR A 355 60.06 84.92 20.27
N ILE A 356 60.60 85.21 19.09
CA ILE A 356 61.78 86.06 18.90
C ILE A 356 61.45 87.53 19.24
N GLU A 357 60.30 88.03 18.78
CA GLU A 357 59.83 89.39 19.09
C GLU A 357 59.56 89.58 20.59
N ASP A 358 58.87 88.65 21.24
CA ASP A 358 58.59 88.69 22.69
C ASP A 358 59.89 88.69 23.51
N THR A 359 60.93 88.02 23.03
CA THR A 359 62.26 87.98 23.67
C THR A 359 63.00 89.31 23.49
N LEU A 360 62.97 89.91 22.28
CA LEU A 360 63.58 91.22 22.02
C LEU A 360 62.87 92.35 22.79
N ASP A 361 61.54 92.29 22.91
CA ASP A 361 60.77 93.23 23.72
C ASP A 361 61.11 93.10 25.21
N SER A 362 61.27 91.86 25.71
CA SER A 362 61.71 91.62 27.09
C SER A 362 63.11 92.19 27.35
N LEU A 363 64.05 92.05 26.40
CA LEU A 363 65.38 92.66 26.50
C LEU A 363 65.33 94.19 26.42
N TYR A 364 64.51 94.76 25.52
CA TYR A 364 64.32 96.20 25.43
C TYR A 364 63.76 96.79 26.72
N GLN A 365 62.81 96.12 27.36
CA GLN A 365 62.25 96.55 28.65
C GLN A 365 63.29 96.46 29.77
N ILE A 366 64.13 95.42 29.79
CA ILE A 366 65.25 95.34 30.74
C ILE A 366 66.24 96.49 30.49
N ASP A 367 66.64 96.74 29.24
CA ASP A 367 67.53 97.85 28.87
C ASP A 367 66.94 99.21 29.28
N TYR A 368 65.65 99.44 29.01
CA TYR A 368 64.93 100.65 29.39
C TYR A 368 64.89 100.85 30.91
N VAL A 369 64.61 99.80 31.68
CA VAL A 369 64.64 99.86 33.15
C VAL A 369 66.03 100.20 33.66
N LEU A 370 67.08 99.62 33.06
CA LEU A 370 68.46 99.89 33.47
C LEU A 370 68.97 101.29 33.07
N GLU A 371 68.49 101.83 31.95
CA GLU A 371 68.94 103.12 31.42
C GLU A 371 68.12 104.32 31.90
N ILE A 372 66.81 104.16 32.09
CA ILE A 372 65.89 105.24 32.48
C ILE A 372 65.34 105.00 33.89
N GLY A 373 64.92 103.77 34.20
CA GLY A 373 64.33 103.43 35.50
C GLY A 373 65.30 103.49 36.68
N MET A 374 66.60 103.26 36.43
CA MET A 374 67.67 103.38 37.44
C MET A 374 68.55 104.62 37.25
N ALA A 375 68.25 105.47 36.26
CA ALA A 375 68.91 106.78 36.17
C ALA A 375 68.41 107.65 37.33
N ASP A 376 69.33 108.33 38.02
CA ASP A 376 69.07 109.21 39.15
C ASP A 376 68.39 110.52 38.70
N VAL A 377 67.21 110.37 38.08
CA VAL A 377 66.38 111.42 37.50
C VAL A 377 65.08 111.40 38.29
N GLY A 378 65.08 112.15 39.40
CA GLY A 378 64.14 112.07 40.52
C GLY A 378 62.67 112.37 40.24
N SER A 379 62.01 111.62 39.35
CA SER A 379 60.57 111.73 39.10
C SER A 379 59.90 110.46 38.53
N GLN A 380 60.55 109.29 38.55
CA GLN A 380 59.92 108.02 38.18
C GLN A 380 59.76 107.09 39.40
N PRO A 381 58.65 106.30 39.49
CA PRO A 381 58.50 105.30 40.53
C PRO A 381 59.64 104.28 40.43
N PRO A 382 60.17 103.78 41.56
CA PRO A 382 61.27 102.81 41.56
C PRO A 382 60.86 101.58 40.73
N PRO A 383 61.77 101.05 39.90
CA PRO A 383 61.45 99.95 39.02
C PRO A 383 61.03 98.70 39.82
N ASP A 384 60.01 98.01 39.33
CA ASP A 384 59.48 96.80 39.98
C ASP A 384 60.45 95.63 39.78
N ALA A 385 61.07 95.20 40.89
CA ALA A 385 62.02 94.09 40.88
C ALA A 385 61.38 92.74 40.54
N GLU A 386 60.10 92.51 40.85
CA GLU A 386 59.41 91.27 40.47
C GLU A 386 59.12 91.26 38.97
N PHE A 387 58.73 92.39 38.41
CA PHE A 387 58.59 92.56 36.96
C PHE A 387 59.89 92.26 36.23
N VAL A 388 61.02 92.84 36.66
CA VAL A 388 62.33 92.55 36.04
C VAL A 388 62.71 91.08 36.21
N ARG A 389 62.48 90.45 37.38
CA ARG A 389 62.72 89.00 37.56
C ARG A 389 61.89 88.15 36.59
N SER A 390 60.65 88.55 36.32
CA SER A 390 59.80 87.85 35.35
C SER A 390 60.34 87.97 33.91
N LEU A 391 60.86 89.14 33.54
CA LEU A 391 61.50 89.38 32.25
C LEU A 391 62.81 88.60 32.12
N THR A 392 63.67 88.64 33.14
CA THR A 392 64.94 87.91 33.12
C THR A 392 64.73 86.40 33.06
N TRP A 393 63.74 85.87 33.80
CA TRP A 393 63.32 84.47 33.69
C TRP A 393 62.85 84.12 32.26
N ARG A 394 62.03 84.96 31.63
CA ARG A 394 61.55 84.74 30.27
C ARG A 394 62.70 84.73 29.26
N VAL A 395 63.64 85.67 29.36
CA VAL A 395 64.83 85.71 28.51
C VAL A 395 65.71 84.47 28.73
N GLN A 396 65.89 84.02 29.98
CA GLN A 396 66.63 82.79 30.28
C GLN A 396 65.97 81.53 29.70
N GLU A 397 64.64 81.44 29.74
CA GLU A 397 63.91 80.28 29.19
C GLU A 397 64.00 80.27 27.66
N GLN A 398 63.79 81.42 27.02
CA GLN A 398 63.84 81.56 25.56
C GLN A 398 65.28 81.41 25.01
N ALA A 399 66.30 81.82 25.76
CA ALA A 399 67.70 81.66 25.34
C ALA A 399 68.10 80.19 25.06
N LYS A 400 67.42 79.21 25.68
CA LYS A 400 67.67 77.77 25.44
C LYS A 400 67.36 77.35 24.01
N THR A 401 66.35 77.96 23.39
CA THR A 401 65.88 77.60 22.05
C THR A 401 66.13 78.69 21.02
N LEU A 402 66.51 79.91 21.43
CA LEU A 402 66.68 81.06 20.53
C LEU A 402 67.72 80.83 19.43
N SER A 403 68.85 80.20 19.74
CA SER A 403 69.90 79.91 18.74
C SER A 403 69.37 78.98 17.64
N SER A 404 68.65 77.92 18.03
CA SER A 404 67.98 77.02 17.07
C SER A 404 66.83 77.72 16.34
N GLU A 405 66.03 78.53 17.02
CA GLU A 405 64.90 79.25 16.41
C GLU A 405 65.38 80.24 15.34
N LEU A 406 66.44 81.01 15.60
CA LEU A 406 67.02 81.93 14.62
C LEU A 406 67.68 81.20 13.44
N ALA A 407 68.36 80.08 13.68
CA ALA A 407 69.02 79.30 12.64
C ALA A 407 68.02 78.54 11.74
N GLU A 408 66.95 78.01 12.32
CA GLU A 408 65.92 77.24 11.61
C GLU A 408 64.84 78.12 10.98
N LEU A 409 64.73 79.40 11.36
CA LEU A 409 63.67 80.30 10.87
C LEU A 409 63.55 80.30 9.33
N PRO A 410 64.64 80.41 8.54
CA PRO A 410 64.52 80.36 7.09
C PRO A 410 64.00 79.01 6.56
N ALA A 411 64.35 77.90 7.22
CA ALA A 411 63.92 76.56 6.80
C ALA A 411 62.43 76.29 7.04
N ARG A 412 61.73 77.16 7.80
CA ARG A 412 60.27 77.07 8.02
C ARG A 412 59.46 77.54 6.83
N PHE A 413 60.08 78.26 5.90
CA PHE A 413 59.41 78.81 4.72
C PHE A 413 59.79 78.00 3.47
N THR A 414 58.78 77.68 2.66
CA THR A 414 58.97 77.00 1.37
C THR A 414 59.19 77.99 0.21
N ASP A 415 58.74 79.23 0.35
CA ASP A 415 58.90 80.30 -0.64
C ASP A 415 60.27 80.97 -0.48
N GLN A 416 61.04 81.03 -1.57
CA GLN A 416 62.37 81.63 -1.60
C GLN A 416 62.39 83.08 -1.12
N SER A 417 61.37 83.87 -1.46
CA SER A 417 61.29 85.28 -1.04
C SER A 417 61.10 85.41 0.48
N HIS A 418 60.28 84.55 1.08
CA HIS A 418 60.08 84.50 2.53
C HIS A 418 61.27 83.88 3.26
N MET A 419 61.96 82.91 2.66
CA MET A 419 63.24 82.38 3.18
C MET A 419 64.30 83.48 3.27
N GLU A 420 64.44 84.32 2.23
CA GLU A 420 65.40 85.42 2.20
C GLU A 420 65.01 86.54 3.19
N ALA A 421 63.73 86.91 3.26
CA ALA A 421 63.22 87.90 4.20
C ALA A 421 63.38 87.46 5.66
N SER A 422 63.07 86.20 5.96
CA SER A 422 63.23 85.61 7.29
C SER A 422 64.70 85.41 7.67
N ALA A 423 65.58 85.05 6.72
CA ALA A 423 67.03 85.01 6.96
C ALA A 423 67.62 86.41 7.20
N SER A 424 67.10 87.44 6.53
CA SER A 424 67.47 88.83 6.79
C SER A 424 66.99 89.27 8.18
N TYR A 425 65.74 88.96 8.54
CA TYR A 425 65.19 89.25 9.85
C TYR A 425 65.93 88.50 10.97
N ALA A 426 66.20 87.20 10.83
CA ALA A 426 66.94 86.42 11.83
C ALA A 426 68.33 86.99 12.11
N ARG A 427 69.04 87.46 11.07
CA ARG A 427 70.33 88.16 11.24
C ARG A 427 70.19 89.48 11.98
N ALA A 428 69.19 90.29 11.63
CA ALA A 428 68.94 91.58 12.30
C ALA A 428 68.49 91.39 13.75
N ALA A 429 67.61 90.43 14.02
CA ALA A 429 67.13 90.06 15.34
C ALA A 429 68.26 89.49 16.21
N GLY A 430 69.12 88.62 15.67
CA GLY A 430 70.32 88.13 16.35
C GLY A 430 71.28 89.26 16.70
N ALA A 431 71.53 90.19 15.78
CA ALA A 431 72.37 91.37 16.04
C ALA A 431 71.77 92.30 17.10
N ALA A 432 70.45 92.53 17.07
CA ALA A 432 69.75 93.32 18.08
C ALA A 432 69.80 92.65 19.46
N TYR A 433 69.60 91.33 19.51
CA TYR A 433 69.71 90.54 20.75
C TYR A 433 71.10 90.68 21.37
N GLN A 434 72.16 90.52 20.56
CA GLN A 434 73.54 90.72 21.01
C GLN A 434 73.80 92.16 21.47
N ALA A 435 73.34 93.16 20.73
CA ALA A 435 73.50 94.56 21.09
C ALA A 435 72.80 94.91 22.41
N PHE A 436 71.57 94.41 22.63
CA PHE A 436 70.87 94.58 23.90
C PHE A 436 71.60 93.87 25.04
N LEU A 437 72.07 92.63 24.87
CA LEU A 437 72.83 91.95 25.91
C LEU A 437 74.13 92.67 26.28
N GLN A 438 74.83 93.24 25.29
CA GLN A 438 76.04 94.03 25.51
C GLN A 438 75.74 95.33 26.27
N ARG A 439 74.66 96.03 25.90
CA ARG A 439 74.26 97.27 26.57
C ARG A 439 73.74 97.00 27.98
N ILE A 440 72.90 96.00 28.16
CA ILE A 440 72.45 95.53 29.48
C ILE A 440 73.65 95.14 30.33
N GLU A 441 74.67 94.46 29.78
CA GLU A 441 75.90 94.17 30.52
C GLU A 441 76.67 95.43 30.90
N ALA A 442 76.80 96.40 29.99
CA ALA A 442 77.46 97.67 30.26
C ALA A 442 76.72 98.47 31.34
N ALA A 443 75.39 98.56 31.26
CA ALA A 443 74.54 99.19 32.25
C ALA A 443 74.63 98.45 33.61
N THR A 444 74.57 97.11 33.60
CA THR A 444 74.72 96.30 34.83
C THR A 444 76.11 96.49 35.46
N LYS A 445 77.17 96.64 34.66
CA LYS A 445 78.53 96.95 35.15
C LYS A 445 78.62 98.37 35.73
N LEU A 446 77.99 99.37 35.10
CA LEU A 446 77.96 100.74 35.60
C LEU A 446 77.28 100.85 36.97
N HIS A 447 76.21 100.08 37.18
CA HIS A 447 75.46 100.08 38.43
C HIS A 447 75.97 99.06 39.47
N ARG A 448 77.05 98.32 39.16
CA ARG A 448 77.71 97.34 40.04
C ARG A 448 78.46 98.04 41.17
N GLY A 449 77.70 98.57 42.11
CA GLY A 449 78.14 99.33 43.29
C GLY A 449 76.98 99.74 44.22
N HIS A 450 75.73 99.51 43.82
CA HIS A 450 74.54 99.77 44.64
C HIS A 450 74.31 98.64 45.65
N ASP A 451 73.85 98.99 46.86
CA ASP A 451 73.60 98.07 47.96
C ASP A 451 72.63 96.95 47.55
N SER A 452 73.03 95.70 47.75
CA SER A 452 72.27 94.49 47.44
C SER A 452 70.92 94.38 48.16
N SER A 453 70.70 95.22 49.18
CA SER A 453 69.47 95.29 49.97
C SER A 453 68.43 96.29 49.44
N SER A 454 68.74 97.00 48.35
CA SER A 454 67.84 97.95 47.67
C SER A 454 67.07 97.27 46.51
N PRO A 455 65.89 97.79 46.10
CA PRO A 455 65.17 97.27 44.93
C PRO A 455 66.03 97.27 43.65
N ASP A 456 66.88 98.29 43.46
CA ASP A 456 67.84 98.36 42.35
C ASP A 456 68.91 97.27 42.45
N GLY A 457 69.39 96.97 43.66
CA GLY A 457 70.30 95.85 43.93
C GLY A 457 69.69 94.50 43.52
N ALA A 458 68.42 94.26 43.86
CA ALA A 458 67.70 93.05 43.47
C ALA A 458 67.49 92.94 41.94
N ILE A 459 67.28 94.07 41.26
CA ILE A 459 67.21 94.16 39.79
C ILE A 459 68.57 93.82 39.17
N ILE A 460 69.65 94.43 39.67
CA ILE A 460 71.02 94.16 39.22
C ILE A 460 71.41 92.70 39.45
N GLU A 461 71.01 92.10 40.58
CA GLU A 461 71.25 90.68 40.87
C GLU A 461 70.48 89.77 39.89
N ALA A 462 69.20 90.05 39.65
CA ALA A 462 68.37 89.29 38.72
C ALA A 462 68.92 89.35 37.28
N VAL A 463 69.31 90.55 36.82
CA VAL A 463 69.93 90.74 35.51
C VAL A 463 71.32 90.10 35.46
N SER A 464 72.14 90.22 36.50
CA SER A 464 73.45 89.56 36.55
C SER A 464 73.33 88.04 36.49
N THR A 465 72.31 87.46 37.14
CA THR A 465 72.00 86.02 37.10
C THR A 465 71.54 85.59 35.70
N MET A 466 70.76 86.42 35.00
CA MET A 466 70.44 86.23 33.59
C MET A 466 71.69 86.23 32.73
N LEU A 467 72.53 87.26 32.84
CA LEU A 467 73.75 87.37 32.05
C LEU A 467 74.74 86.23 32.34
N ALA A 468 74.74 85.65 33.54
CA ALA A 468 75.56 84.50 33.92
C ALA A 468 75.02 83.14 33.42
N ASN A 469 73.80 83.08 32.87
CA ASN A 469 73.20 81.85 32.37
C ASN A 469 74.04 81.28 31.20
N PRO A 470 74.39 79.98 31.19
CA PRO A 470 75.23 79.38 30.14
C PRO A 470 74.69 79.57 28.72
N TRP A 471 73.36 79.55 28.54
CA TRP A 471 72.73 79.73 27.23
C TRP A 471 72.80 81.17 26.74
N ILE A 472 72.73 82.14 27.65
CA ILE A 472 72.87 83.58 27.34
C ILE A 472 74.33 83.91 27.06
N GLN A 473 75.28 83.30 27.78
CA GLN A 473 76.71 83.41 27.47
C GLN A 473 77.05 82.82 26.10
N ALA A 474 76.38 81.75 25.67
CA ALA A 474 76.59 81.15 24.36
C ALA A 474 76.06 82.00 23.18
N LEU A 475 75.20 82.98 23.45
CA LEU A 475 74.60 83.88 22.46
C LEU A 475 75.31 85.23 22.36
N ARG A 476 76.24 85.51 23.28
CA ARG A 476 77.17 86.65 23.24
C ARG A 476 78.36 86.33 22.36
#